data_AF-A0A1H1D9B3-F1
#
_entry.id   AF-A0A1H1D9B3-F1
#
_cell.length_a   1.000
_cell.length_b   1.000
_cell.length_c   1.000
_cell.angle_alpha   90.00
_cell.angle_beta   90.00
_cell.angle_gamma   90.00
#
_symmetry.space_group_name_H-M   'P 1'
#
loop_
_entity.id
_entity.type
_entity.pdbx_description
1 polymer ?
#
loop_
_entity_poly.entity_id
_entity_poly.type
_entity_poly.pdbx_seq_one_letter_code
_entity_poly.pdbx_strand_id
1 'polypeptide(L)'
;MTAVPQQALEQLGAFAGTHPLVGVLAQTNLDTDGIRGWILDNLLPLLLLTVALLLLWLGGGKGDNAGVMRRVGGVFVALAVIGLAVSGTGVDIGTFIAGLFSTSSG
;
A
#
# COMPACT_ATOMS: atom_id res chain seq x y z
N MET A 1 4.71 5.55 47.93
CA MET A 1 5.54 5.39 46.72
C MET A 1 6.77 4.60 47.15
N THR A 2 6.72 3.27 47.07
CA THR A 2 7.85 2.40 47.46
C THR A 2 8.85 2.35 46.33
N ALA A 3 10.12 2.65 46.63
CA ALA A 3 11.20 2.60 45.65
C ALA A 3 11.34 1.18 45.10
N VAL A 4 11.47 1.06 43.77
CA VAL A 4 11.76 -0.22 43.12
C VAL A 4 13.16 -0.67 43.57
N PRO A 5 13.34 -1.89 44.10
CA PRO A 5 14.63 -2.37 44.58
C PRO A 5 15.62 -2.52 43.42
N GLN A 6 16.88 -2.11 43.61
CA GLN A 6 17.93 -2.16 42.57
C GLN A 6 18.12 -3.57 41.98
N GLN A 7 17.95 -4.60 42.80
CA GLN A 7 18.01 -6.01 42.38
C GLN A 7 16.99 -6.35 41.29
N ALA A 8 15.81 -5.71 41.32
CA ALA A 8 14.80 -5.89 40.28
C ALA A 8 15.23 -5.23 38.95
N LEU A 9 15.93 -4.09 39.01
CA LEU A 9 16.47 -3.42 37.82
C LEU A 9 17.61 -4.22 37.18
N GLU A 10 18.45 -4.86 38.00
CA GLU A 10 19.52 -5.74 37.52
C GLU A 10 18.96 -7.01 36.86
N GLN A 11 17.89 -7.60 37.40
CA GLN A 11 17.22 -8.73 36.77
C GLN A 11 16.60 -8.38 35.41
N LEU A 12 16.04 -7.17 35.26
CA LEU A 12 15.51 -6.70 33.98
C LEU A 12 16.63 -6.50 32.94
N GLY A 13 17.76 -5.91 33.35
CA GLY A 13 18.95 -5.77 32.49
C GLY A 13 19.55 -7.12 32.09
N ALA A 14 19.64 -8.07 33.02
CA ALA A 14 20.13 -9.42 32.77
C ALA A 14 19.19 -10.23 31.85
N PHE A 15 17.87 -10.09 32.01
CA PHE A 15 16.87 -10.71 31.14
C PHE A 15 17.00 -10.18 29.70
N ALA A 16 17.08 -8.86 29.52
CA ALA A 16 17.26 -8.23 28.21
C ALA A 16 18.59 -8.60 27.54
N GLY A 17 19.68 -8.71 28.31
CA GLY A 17 21.01 -9.07 27.80
C GLY A 17 21.18 -10.55 27.44
N THR A 18 20.35 -11.44 27.98
CA THR A 18 20.44 -12.90 27.75
C THR A 18 19.43 -13.43 26.73
N HIS A 19 18.44 -12.62 26.35
CA HIS A 19 17.38 -13.00 25.42
C HIS A 19 17.49 -12.18 24.12
N PRO A 20 18.49 -12.48 23.25
CA PRO A 20 18.72 -11.74 22.00
C PRO A 20 17.50 -11.78 21.07
N LEU A 21 16.62 -12.76 21.25
CA LEU A 21 15.36 -12.89 20.52
C LEU A 21 14.40 -11.73 20.82
N VAL A 22 14.37 -11.21 22.05
CA VAL A 22 13.58 -10.02 22.40
C VAL A 22 14.15 -8.77 21.70
N GLY A 23 15.48 -8.69 21.58
CA GLY A 23 16.15 -7.65 20.80
C GLY A 23 15.85 -7.73 19.31
N VAL A 24 15.86 -8.93 18.72
CA VAL A 24 15.52 -9.16 17.30
C VAL A 24 14.05 -8.84 17.02
N LEU A 25 13.12 -9.28 17.88
CA LEU A 25 11.69 -8.98 17.73
C LEU A 25 11.40 -7.49 17.88
N ALA A 26 12.11 -6.78 18.77
CA ALA A 26 11.99 -5.33 18.93
C ALA A 26 12.67 -4.54 17.78
N GLN A 27 13.68 -5.10 17.12
CA GLN A 27 14.36 -4.52 15.95
C GLN A 27 13.62 -4.80 14.64
N THR A 28 12.69 -5.76 14.64
CA THR A 28 11.83 -6.02 13.49
C THR A 28 10.81 -4.89 13.44
N ASN A 29 11.19 -3.76 12.84
CA ASN A 29 10.23 -2.74 12.43
C ASN A 29 9.10 -3.46 11.69
N LEU A 30 7.87 -3.30 12.18
CA LEU A 30 6.67 -3.83 11.53
C LEU A 30 6.50 -3.06 10.23
N ASP A 31 7.20 -3.52 9.21
CA ASP A 31 7.30 -2.87 7.93
C ASP A 31 6.43 -3.60 6.90
N THR A 32 5.82 -2.85 5.99
CA THR A 32 4.92 -3.40 4.97
C THR A 32 5.57 -3.48 3.59
N ASP A 33 6.84 -3.12 3.43
CA ASP A 33 7.54 -3.12 2.16
C ASP A 33 7.65 -4.51 1.56
N GLY A 34 7.79 -5.55 2.38
CA GLY A 34 7.78 -6.94 1.91
C GLY A 34 6.45 -7.34 1.26
N ILE A 35 5.33 -6.93 1.87
CA ILE A 35 3.98 -7.19 1.34
C ILE A 35 3.71 -6.30 0.12
N ARG A 36 4.09 -5.02 0.19
CA ARG A 36 3.98 -4.06 -0.92
C ARG A 36 4.76 -4.55 -2.13
N GLY A 37 6.03 -4.94 -1.97
CA GLY A 37 6.86 -5.49 -3.03
C GLY A 37 6.27 -6.75 -3.64
N TRP A 38 5.84 -7.72 -2.81
CA TRP A 38 5.19 -8.94 -3.31
C TRP A 38 3.94 -8.63 -4.16
N ILE A 39 3.11 -7.67 -3.71
CA ILE A 39 1.93 -7.21 -4.47
C ILE A 39 2.34 -6.59 -5.79
N LEU A 40 3.32 -5.69 -5.79
CA LEU A 40 3.75 -4.95 -6.99
C LEU A 40 4.42 -5.86 -8.02
N ASP A 41 5.22 -6.83 -7.57
CA ASP A 41 6.01 -7.68 -8.47
C ASP A 41 5.22 -8.88 -9.01
N ASN A 42 4.15 -9.30 -8.32
CA ASN A 42 3.40 -10.52 -8.68
C ASN A 42 1.92 -10.24 -8.91
N LEU A 43 1.23 -9.75 -7.89
CA LEU A 43 -0.23 -9.62 -7.91
C LEU A 43 -0.69 -8.60 -8.96
N LEU A 44 -0.02 -7.44 -9.02
CA LEU A 44 -0.38 -6.37 -9.94
C LEU A 44 -0.22 -6.79 -11.42
N PRO A 45 0.91 -7.40 -11.86
CA PRO A 45 1.04 -7.99 -13.19
C PRO A 45 -0.03 -9.04 -13.52
N LEU A 46 -0.34 -9.95 -12.58
CA LEU A 46 -1.33 -11.00 -12.79
C LEU A 46 -2.75 -10.44 -12.92
N LEU A 47 -3.08 -9.39 -12.17
CA LEU A 47 -4.38 -8.72 -12.24
C LEU A 47 -4.53 -8.01 -13.59
N LEU A 48 -3.49 -7.31 -14.04
CA LEU A 48 -3.42 -6.71 -15.37
C LEU A 48 -3.58 -7.75 -16.48
N LEU A 49 -2.92 -8.89 -16.37
CA LEU A 49 -3.06 -10.00 -17.31
C LEU A 49 -4.49 -10.53 -17.31
N THR A 50 -5.09 -10.75 -16.14
CA THR A 50 -6.47 -11.22 -15.99
C THR A 50 -7.44 -10.28 -16.69
N VAL A 51 -7.27 -8.97 -16.48
CA VAL A 51 -8.06 -7.93 -17.14
C VAL A 51 -7.83 -7.95 -18.65
N ALA A 52 -6.59 -8.04 -19.12
CA ALA A 52 -6.26 -8.11 -20.54
C ALA A 52 -6.92 -9.31 -21.22
N LEU A 53 -6.90 -10.48 -20.57
CA LEU A 53 -7.60 -11.68 -21.04
C LEU A 53 -9.11 -11.50 -21.02
N LEU A 54 -9.67 -10.85 -20.00
CA LEU A 54 -11.08 -10.49 -19.96
C LEU A 54 -11.45 -9.63 -21.17
N LEU A 55 -10.68 -8.56 -21.41
CA LEU A 55 -10.91 -7.65 -22.53
C LEU A 55 -10.75 -8.34 -23.88
N LEU A 56 -9.79 -9.25 -24.02
CA LEU A 56 -9.62 -10.09 -25.21
C LEU A 56 -10.83 -11.01 -25.43
N TRP A 57 -11.29 -11.68 -24.37
CA TRP A 57 -12.45 -12.56 -24.39
C TRP A 57 -13.74 -11.80 -24.75
N LEU A 58 -13.86 -10.56 -24.28
CA LEU A 58 -15.01 -9.68 -24.51
C LEU A 58 -14.98 -8.98 -25.87
N GLY A 59 -13.79 -8.68 -26.40
CA GLY A 59 -13.60 -8.04 -27.71
C GLY A 59 -13.58 -9.01 -28.89
N GLY A 60 -13.20 -10.27 -28.68
CA GLY A 60 -12.98 -11.25 -29.76
C GLY A 60 -14.23 -11.76 -30.45
N GLY A 61 -15.42 -11.55 -29.88
CA GLY A 61 -16.64 -12.27 -30.31
C GLY A 61 -17.51 -11.62 -31.38
N LYS A 62 -17.43 -10.30 -31.61
CA LYS A 62 -18.37 -9.59 -32.53
C LYS A 62 -18.09 -8.11 -32.88
N GLY A 63 -16.96 -7.52 -32.48
CA GLY A 63 -16.68 -6.10 -32.80
C GLY A 63 -17.48 -5.09 -31.96
N ASP A 64 -17.93 -5.47 -30.77
CA ASP A 64 -18.57 -4.55 -29.81
C ASP A 64 -17.51 -3.70 -29.08
N ASN A 65 -17.02 -2.68 -29.78
CA ASN A 65 -16.03 -1.75 -29.25
C ASN A 65 -16.62 -0.84 -28.14
N ALA A 66 -17.94 -0.71 -28.06
CA ALA A 66 -18.61 0.08 -27.04
C ALA A 66 -18.63 -0.65 -25.68
N GLY A 67 -18.93 -1.96 -25.70
CA GLY A 67 -18.90 -2.82 -24.52
C GLY A 67 -17.48 -3.02 -23.98
N VAL A 68 -16.46 -3.00 -24.84
CA VAL A 68 -15.05 -3.06 -24.45
C VAL A 68 -14.57 -1.74 -23.86
N MET A 69 -14.88 -0.60 -24.50
CA MET A 69 -14.47 0.73 -24.00
C MET A 69 -14.97 1.02 -22.60
N ARG A 70 -16.19 0.59 -22.26
CA ARG A 70 -16.74 0.78 -20.92
C ARG A 70 -15.95 0.03 -19.83
N ARG A 71 -15.32 -1.09 -20.19
CA ARG A 71 -14.50 -1.90 -19.28
C ARG A 71 -13.07 -1.39 -19.22
N VAL A 72 -12.49 -1.05 -20.37
CA VAL A 72 -11.17 -0.41 -20.48
C VAL A 72 -11.12 0.89 -19.67
N GLY A 73 -12.17 1.71 -19.73
CA GLY A 73 -12.26 2.93 -18.91
C GLY A 73 -12.19 2.65 -17.41
N GLY A 74 -12.89 1.63 -16.92
CA GLY A 74 -12.85 1.23 -15.50
C GLY A 74 -11.47 0.71 -15.07
N VAL A 75 -10.79 -0.02 -15.95
CA VAL A 75 -9.43 -0.53 -15.71
C VAL A 75 -8.45 0.64 -15.62
N PHE A 76 -8.53 1.61 -16.53
CA PHE A 76 -7.69 2.81 -16.49
C PHE A 76 -7.84 3.59 -15.19
N VAL A 77 -9.08 3.74 -14.70
CA VAL A 77 -9.36 4.42 -13.42
C VAL A 77 -8.74 3.65 -12.25
N ALA A 78 -8.91 2.33 -12.20
CA ALA A 78 -8.31 1.50 -11.15
C ALA A 78 -6.77 1.59 -11.14
N LEU A 79 -6.14 1.57 -12.31
CA LEU A 79 -4.68 1.71 -12.45
C LEU A 79 -4.19 3.09 -12.04
N ALA A 80 -4.92 4.15 -12.37
CA ALA A 80 -4.59 5.50 -11.93
C ALA A 80 -4.61 5.61 -10.40
N VAL A 81 -5.62 5.04 -9.73
CA VAL A 81 -5.72 5.02 -8.27
C VAL A 81 -4.57 4.24 -7.63
N ILE A 82 -4.25 3.06 -8.17
CA ILE A 82 -3.12 2.25 -7.69
C ILE A 82 -1.80 3.02 -7.88
N GLY A 83 -1.61 3.65 -9.05
CA GLY A 83 -0.43 4.47 -9.34
C GLY A 83 -0.26 5.61 -8.34
N LEU A 84 -1.33 6.33 -8.02
CA LEU A 84 -1.31 7.40 -7.01
C LEU A 84 -0.98 6.88 -5.60
N ALA A 85 -1.55 5.74 -5.21
CA ALA A 85 -1.29 5.12 -3.90
C ALA A 85 0.15 4.61 -3.76
N VAL A 86 0.74 4.09 -4.84
CA VAL A 86 2.11 3.57 -4.84
C VAL A 86 3.13 4.70 -4.84
N SER A 87 2.88 5.74 -5.64
CA SER A 87 3.81 6.87 -5.87
C SER A 87 3.94 7.81 -4.66
N GLY A 88 2.98 7.79 -3.73
CA GLY A 88 2.95 8.71 -2.60
C GLY A 88 2.59 10.17 -2.96
N THR A 89 2.33 10.46 -4.23
CA THR A 89 2.01 11.80 -4.76
C THR A 89 0.58 12.27 -4.49
N GLY A 90 -0.24 11.43 -3.84
CA GLY A 90 -1.63 11.73 -3.53
C GLY A 90 -1.82 12.97 -2.65
N VAL A 91 -0.87 13.26 -1.75
CA VAL A 91 -0.93 14.43 -0.86
C VAL A 91 -0.72 15.73 -1.64
N ASP A 92 0.26 15.77 -2.54
CA ASP A 92 0.56 16.95 -3.37
C ASP A 92 -0.59 17.27 -4.31
N ILE A 93 -1.17 16.24 -4.94
CA ILE A 93 -2.34 16.37 -5.81
C ILE A 93 -3.57 16.81 -5.02
N GLY A 94 -3.80 16.22 -3.84
CA GLY A 94 -4.90 16.61 -2.96
C GLY A 94 -4.80 18.05 -2.48
N THR A 95 -3.59 18.50 -2.15
CA THR A 95 -3.29 19.88 -1.75
C THR A 95 -3.53 20.86 -2.89
N PHE A 96 -3.08 20.52 -4.10
CA PHE A 96 -3.36 21.30 -5.30
C PHE A 96 -4.87 21.47 -5.57
N ILE A 97 -5.63 20.36 -5.56
CA ILE A 97 -7.08 20.40 -5.81
C ILE A 97 -7.82 21.15 -4.70
N ALA A 98 -7.45 20.95 -3.43
CA ALA A 98 -8.02 21.71 -2.31
C ALA A 98 -7.78 23.22 -2.48
N GLY A 99 -6.61 23.61 -2.99
CA GLY A 99 -6.26 24.99 -3.34
C GLY A 99 -7.21 25.63 -4.37
N LEU A 100 -7.75 24.85 -5.31
CA LEU A 100 -8.68 25.35 -6.33
C LEU A 100 -10.03 25.78 -5.75
N PHE A 101 -10.45 25.17 -4.63
CA PHE A 101 -11.71 25.51 -3.94
C PHE A 101 -11.51 26.43 -2.74
N SER A 102 -10.31 26.46 -2.13
CA SER A 102 -10.02 27.42 -1.05
C SER A 102 -9.86 28.86 -1.55
N THR A 103 -9.56 29.06 -2.83
CA THR A 103 -9.52 30.38 -3.48
C THR A 103 -10.90 30.88 -3.94
N SER A 104 -11.93 30.03 -4.03
CA SER A 104 -13.25 30.42 -4.55
C SER A 104 -14.25 30.91 -3.48
N SER A 105 -13.85 30.99 -2.21
CA SER A 105 -14.65 31.61 -1.13
C SER A 105 -14.18 33.04 -0.88
N GLY A 106 -14.55 33.93 -1.79
CA GLY A 106 -14.48 35.40 -1.64
C GLY A 106 -15.86 35.99 -1.86
#